data_AF-A0A7G9NWM1-F1
#
_entry.id   AF-A0A7G9NWM1-F1
#
_cell.length_a   1.000
_cell.length_b   1.000
_cell.length_c   1.000
_cell.angle_alpha   90.00
_cell.angle_beta   90.00
_cell.angle_gamma   90.00
#
_symmetry.space_group_name_H-M   'P 1'
#
loop_
_entity.id
_entity.type
_entity.pdbx_description
1 polymer ?
#
loop_
_entity_poly.entity_id
_entity_poly.type
_entity_poly.pdbx_seq_one_letter_code
_entity_poly.pdbx_strand_id
1 'polypeptide(L)'
;MARRQIIIVTIVASAVLVAGSGVYLYRQISQLINNAYAKWHVAALVIDHMKVNNDAWPTGWDDLRDDFDRRVTQSGQSWSFDTLRERVVIDWTVDPEKLAHVEVIDDQQPFNVIRARHGIDSSWEGAEPNRMILDYLRQRSPKEP
;
A
#
# COMPACT_ATOMS: atom_id res chain seq x y z
N MET A 1 33.13 -34.91 29.38
CA MET A 1 32.92 -34.67 27.92
C MET A 1 31.50 -34.20 27.60
N ALA A 2 30.44 -34.85 28.09
CA ALA A 2 29.05 -34.47 27.82
C ALA A 2 28.68 -33.00 28.15
N ARG A 3 29.14 -32.45 29.29
CA ARG A 3 28.85 -31.06 29.69
C ARG A 3 29.39 -30.00 28.70
N ARG A 4 30.57 -30.24 28.11
CA ARG A 4 31.16 -29.35 27.10
C ARG A 4 30.41 -29.45 25.76
N GLN A 5 30.00 -30.65 25.37
CA GLN A 5 29.20 -30.85 24.16
C GLN A 5 27.82 -30.19 24.28
N ILE A 6 27.16 -30.32 25.44
CA ILE A 6 25.87 -29.65 25.70
C ILE A 6 26.01 -28.13 25.60
N ILE A 7 27.04 -27.53 26.22
CA ILE A 7 27.25 -26.07 26.15
C ILE A 7 27.45 -25.60 24.71
N ILE A 8 28.26 -26.31 23.91
CA ILE A 8 28.49 -25.95 22.50
C ILE A 8 27.19 -26.05 21.71
N VAL A 9 26.42 -27.12 21.88
CA VAL A 9 25.13 -27.30 21.20
C VAL A 9 24.15 -26.19 21.58
N THR A 10 24.06 -25.82 22.86
CA THR A 10 23.19 -24.72 23.31
C THR A 10 23.61 -23.39 22.68
N ILE A 11 24.90 -23.05 22.67
CA ILE A 11 25.38 -21.80 22.07
C ILE A 11 25.06 -21.75 20.58
N VAL A 12 25.32 -22.84 19.85
CA VAL A 12 25.04 -22.92 18.41
C VAL A 12 23.54 -22.82 18.15
N ALA A 13 22.70 -23.54 18.91
CA ALA A 13 21.25 -23.48 18.78
C ALA A 13 20.72 -22.07 19.06
N SER A 14 21.20 -21.41 20.12
CA SER A 14 20.85 -20.01 20.41
C SER A 14 21.30 -19.07 19.30
N ALA A 15 22.51 -19.23 18.76
CA ALA A 15 23.00 -18.39 17.66
C ALA A 15 22.13 -18.55 16.40
N VAL A 16 21.74 -19.77 16.06
CA VAL A 16 20.84 -20.06 14.92
C VAL A 16 19.45 -19.45 15.16
N LEU A 17 18.90 -19.56 16.37
CA LEU A 17 17.61 -18.96 16.71
C LEU A 17 17.65 -17.43 16.59
N VAL A 18 18.70 -16.77 17.08
CA VAL A 18 18.86 -15.32 17.00
C VAL A 18 19.00 -14.88 15.54
N ALA A 19 19.86 -15.54 14.76
CA ALA A 19 20.03 -15.22 13.33
C ALA A 19 18.73 -15.45 12.53
N GLY A 20 18.04 -16.58 12.78
CA GLY A 20 16.77 -16.90 12.14
C GLY A 20 15.68 -15.88 12.46
N SER A 21 15.57 -15.48 13.74
CA SER A 21 14.63 -14.45 14.19
C SER A 21 14.93 -13.09 13.55
N GLY A 22 16.22 -12.72 13.48
CA GLY A 22 16.65 -11.48 12.83
C GLY A 22 16.28 -11.43 11.35
N VAL A 23 16.54 -12.50 10.60
CA VAL A 23 16.16 -12.60 9.18
C VAL A 23 14.65 -12.56 9.00
N TYR A 24 13.90 -13.23 9.88
CA TYR A 24 12.44 -13.21 9.85
C TYR A 24 11.88 -11.80 10.07
N LEU A 25 12.33 -11.11 11.12
CA LEU A 25 11.90 -9.74 11.43
C LEU A 25 12.28 -8.77 10.30
N TYR A 26 13.48 -8.88 9.75
CA TYR A 26 13.92 -8.07 8.63
C TYR A 26 12.99 -8.24 7.42
N ARG A 27 12.60 -9.48 7.08
CA ARG A 27 11.66 -9.74 5.99
C ARG A 27 10.27 -9.15 6.25
N GLN A 28 9.75 -9.27 7.47
CA GLN A 28 8.45 -8.71 7.83
C GLN A 28 8.44 -7.18 7.72
N ILE A 29 9.45 -6.51 8.28
CA ILE A 29 9.58 -5.05 8.23
C ILE A 29 9.77 -4.58 6.78
N SER A 30 10.61 -5.27 6.01
CA SER A 30 10.81 -4.94 4.60
C SER A 30 9.52 -5.09 3.78
N GLN A 31 8.72 -6.15 4.01
CA GLN A 31 7.42 -6.30 3.36
C GLN A 31 6.44 -5.20 3.76
N LEU A 32 6.38 -4.87 5.04
CA LEU A 32 5.51 -3.82 5.58
C LEU A 32 5.80 -2.46 4.92
N ILE A 33 7.07 -2.05 4.91
CA ILE A 33 7.52 -0.79 4.30
C ILE A 33 7.21 -0.77 2.79
N ASN A 34 7.57 -1.84 2.08
CA ASN A 34 7.35 -1.93 0.64
C ASN A 34 5.86 -1.89 0.27
N ASN A 35 5.00 -2.54 1.06
CA ASN A 35 3.57 -2.52 0.84
C ASN A 35 2.98 -1.12 1.10
N ALA A 36 3.41 -0.43 2.15
CA ALA A 36 2.96 0.94 2.43
C ALA A 36 3.30 1.89 1.27
N TYR A 37 4.53 1.84 0.75
CA TYR A 37 4.92 2.64 -0.41
C TYR A 37 4.20 2.24 -1.70
N ALA A 38 4.05 0.93 -1.95
CA ALA A 38 3.33 0.46 -3.14
C ALA A 38 1.88 0.97 -3.14
N LYS A 39 1.16 0.87 -2.00
CA LYS A 39 -0.19 1.41 -1.89
C LYS A 39 -0.24 2.92 -2.06
N TRP A 40 0.70 3.66 -1.47
CA TRP A 40 0.80 5.11 -1.63
C TRP A 40 0.93 5.51 -3.11
N HIS A 41 1.82 4.83 -3.85
CA HIS A 41 1.99 5.07 -5.27
C HIS A 41 0.74 4.73 -6.08
N VAL A 42 0.06 3.62 -5.75
CA VAL A 42 -1.15 3.21 -6.44
C VAL A 42 -2.32 4.17 -6.16
N ALA A 43 -2.49 4.65 -4.93
CA ALA A 43 -3.48 5.70 -4.64
C ALA A 43 -3.24 6.95 -5.47
N ALA A 44 -1.97 7.33 -5.61
CA ALA A 44 -1.60 8.48 -6.41
C ALA A 44 -1.83 8.24 -7.93
N LEU A 45 -1.68 7.00 -8.44
CA LEU A 45 -2.07 6.64 -9.80
C LEU A 45 -3.58 6.74 -10.01
N VAL A 46 -4.38 6.22 -9.08
CA VAL A 46 -5.85 6.29 -9.14
C VAL A 46 -6.34 7.74 -9.14
N ILE A 47 -5.73 8.59 -8.30
CA ILE A 47 -6.02 10.04 -8.28
C ILE A 47 -5.66 10.69 -9.63
N ASP A 48 -4.51 10.37 -10.18
CA ASP A 48 -4.09 10.93 -11.46
C ASP A 48 -5.00 10.49 -12.62
N HIS A 49 -5.42 9.23 -12.61
CA HIS A 49 -6.39 8.69 -13.55
C HIS A 49 -7.70 9.49 -13.50
N MET A 50 -8.25 9.67 -12.29
CA MET A 50 -9.48 10.45 -12.09
C MET A 50 -9.33 11.89 -12.61
N LYS A 51 -8.20 12.56 -12.31
CA LYS A 51 -7.93 13.93 -12.77
C LYS A 51 -8.00 14.09 -14.29
N VAL A 52 -7.53 13.10 -15.05
CA VAL A 52 -7.50 13.18 -16.52
C VAL A 52 -8.73 12.56 -17.19
N ASN A 53 -9.50 11.74 -16.48
CA ASN A 53 -10.67 11.01 -16.99
C ASN A 53 -12.01 11.48 -16.40
N ASN A 54 -12.15 12.78 -16.12
CA ASN A 54 -13.38 13.38 -15.60
C ASN A 54 -13.89 12.77 -14.28
N ASP A 55 -12.99 12.25 -13.45
CA ASP A 55 -13.25 11.46 -12.24
C ASP A 55 -13.93 10.12 -12.44
N ALA A 56 -13.79 9.54 -13.62
CA ALA A 56 -14.06 8.13 -13.78
C ALA A 56 -13.11 7.32 -12.85
N TRP A 57 -13.69 6.43 -12.05
CA TRP A 57 -12.92 5.44 -11.32
C TRP A 57 -12.32 4.43 -12.32
N PRO A 58 -11.04 4.03 -12.16
CA PRO A 58 -10.45 3.03 -13.04
C PRO A 58 -11.19 1.70 -12.94
N THR A 59 -11.36 1.01 -14.06
CA THR A 59 -12.05 -0.28 -14.13
C THR A 59 -11.10 -1.47 -14.06
N GLY A 60 -9.80 -1.21 -14.20
CA GLY A 60 -8.75 -2.21 -14.09
C GLY A 60 -7.36 -1.61 -14.10
N TRP A 61 -6.36 -2.49 -14.02
CA TRP A 61 -4.95 -2.07 -14.08
C TRP A 61 -4.60 -1.40 -15.40
N ASP A 62 -5.14 -1.87 -16.52
CA ASP A 62 -4.78 -1.34 -17.84
C ASP A 62 -5.12 0.15 -17.99
N ASP A 63 -6.20 0.61 -17.34
CA ASP A 63 -6.59 2.02 -17.27
C ASP A 63 -5.55 2.91 -16.57
N LEU A 64 -4.71 2.33 -15.71
CA LEU A 64 -3.65 3.03 -14.96
C LEU A 64 -2.29 3.02 -15.66
N ARG A 65 -2.18 2.34 -16.81
CA ARG A 65 -0.89 2.14 -17.49
C ARG A 65 -0.29 3.47 -17.96
N ASP A 66 -1.08 4.27 -18.64
CA ASP A 66 -0.64 5.55 -19.19
C ASP A 66 -0.31 6.56 -18.07
N ASP A 67 -1.07 6.51 -16.97
CA ASP A 67 -0.82 7.34 -15.78
C ASP A 67 0.50 6.96 -15.10
N PHE A 68 0.83 5.67 -15.07
CA PHE A 68 2.11 5.18 -14.58
C PHE A 68 3.27 5.63 -15.46
N ASP A 69 3.17 5.46 -16.78
CA ASP A 69 4.25 5.83 -17.70
C ASP A 69 4.51 7.36 -17.66
N ARG A 70 3.45 8.16 -17.47
CA ARG A 70 3.56 9.61 -17.21
C ARG A 70 4.33 9.92 -15.94
N ARG A 71 4.02 9.25 -14.83
CA ARG A 71 4.74 9.44 -13.54
C ARG A 71 6.19 9.00 -13.59
N VAL A 72 6.50 7.88 -14.25
CA VAL A 72 7.89 7.43 -14.44
C VAL A 72 8.71 8.53 -15.12
N THR A 73 8.15 9.13 -16.16
CA THR A 73 8.80 10.22 -16.90
C THR A 73 9.00 11.48 -16.06
N GLN A 74 8.05 11.81 -15.17
CA GLN A 74 8.07 13.05 -14.39
C GLN A 74 8.89 12.97 -13.10
N SER A 75 8.82 11.86 -12.38
CA SER A 75 9.36 11.75 -11.02
C SER A 75 10.43 10.67 -10.86
N GLY A 76 10.79 9.95 -11.94
CA GLY A 76 11.75 8.85 -11.87
C GLY A 76 11.27 7.71 -10.98
N GLN A 77 9.97 7.42 -10.99
CA GLN A 77 9.34 6.37 -10.18
C GLN A 77 10.14 5.05 -10.27
N SER A 78 10.59 4.54 -9.13
CA SER A 78 11.52 3.40 -9.06
C SER A 78 10.84 2.03 -9.09
N TRP A 79 9.52 2.00 -8.87
CA TRP A 79 8.71 0.79 -8.92
C TRP A 79 8.29 0.48 -10.34
N SER A 80 8.36 -0.79 -10.76
CA SER A 80 7.74 -1.22 -12.02
C SER A 80 6.23 -1.35 -11.87
N PHE A 81 5.50 -1.14 -12.96
CA PHE A 81 4.06 -1.29 -13.01
C PHE A 81 3.60 -2.69 -12.54
N ASP A 82 4.28 -3.74 -13.01
CA ASP A 82 3.99 -5.11 -12.61
C ASP A 82 4.18 -5.33 -11.11
N THR A 83 5.21 -4.73 -10.51
CA THR A 83 5.44 -4.85 -9.07
C THR A 83 4.31 -4.22 -8.27
N LEU A 84 3.78 -3.07 -8.72
CA LEU A 84 2.61 -2.44 -8.08
C LEU A 84 1.37 -3.32 -8.22
N ARG A 85 1.13 -3.86 -9.41
CA ARG A 85 0.02 -4.78 -9.72
C ARG A 85 0.03 -6.04 -8.88
N GLU A 86 1.20 -6.62 -8.67
CA GLU A 86 1.40 -7.80 -7.83
C GLU A 86 1.20 -7.51 -6.34
N ARG A 87 1.57 -6.31 -5.88
CA ARG A 87 1.53 -5.97 -4.44
C ARG A 87 0.23 -5.39 -3.96
N VAL A 88 -0.55 -4.77 -4.83
CA VAL A 88 -1.72 -4.00 -4.44
C VAL A 88 -2.98 -4.59 -5.07
N VAL A 89 -4.08 -4.53 -4.33
CA VAL A 89 -5.42 -4.81 -4.83
C VAL A 89 -6.21 -3.52 -4.75
N ILE A 90 -6.89 -3.21 -5.85
CA ILE A 90 -7.84 -2.11 -5.95
C ILE A 90 -9.23 -2.71 -6.08
N ASP A 91 -10.20 -2.16 -5.37
CA ASP A 91 -11.61 -2.42 -5.64
C ASP A 91 -12.06 -1.57 -6.84
N TRP A 92 -12.32 -2.25 -7.96
CA TRP A 92 -12.73 -1.61 -9.21
C TRP A 92 -14.24 -1.31 -9.26
N THR A 93 -15.01 -1.82 -8.30
CA THR A 93 -16.48 -1.69 -8.28
C THR A 93 -16.97 -0.44 -7.55
N VAL A 94 -16.03 0.43 -7.16
CA VAL A 94 -16.27 1.61 -6.35
C VAL A 94 -16.93 2.70 -7.19
N ASP A 95 -17.95 3.29 -6.60
CA ASP A 95 -18.60 4.49 -7.11
C ASP A 95 -17.95 5.72 -6.43
N PRO A 96 -17.19 6.55 -7.17
CA PRO A 96 -16.43 7.66 -6.59
C PRO A 96 -17.34 8.72 -5.96
N GLU A 97 -18.56 8.90 -6.48
CA GLU A 97 -19.54 9.84 -5.93
C GLU A 97 -20.04 9.38 -4.56
N LYS A 98 -20.34 8.08 -4.42
CA LYS A 98 -20.71 7.52 -3.11
C LYS A 98 -19.55 7.61 -2.12
N LEU A 99 -18.33 7.38 -2.59
CA LEU A 99 -17.13 7.40 -1.77
C LEU A 99 -16.87 8.79 -1.18
N ALA A 100 -17.11 9.86 -1.95
CA ALA A 100 -16.94 11.24 -1.51
C ALA A 100 -17.79 11.60 -0.28
N HIS A 101 -18.97 10.96 -0.14
CA HIS A 101 -19.98 11.25 0.87
C HIS A 101 -19.92 10.32 2.09
N VAL A 102 -18.97 9.39 2.15
CA VAL A 102 -18.86 8.46 3.28
C VAL A 102 -18.50 9.24 4.56
N GLU A 103 -19.24 9.02 5.64
CA GLU A 103 -18.93 9.60 6.95
C GLU A 103 -17.70 8.92 7.57
N VAL A 104 -16.77 9.73 8.10
CA VAL A 104 -15.60 9.24 8.84
C VAL A 104 -15.95 9.36 10.32
N ILE A 105 -16.18 8.23 10.98
CA ILE A 105 -16.50 8.18 12.42
C ILE A 105 -15.22 7.81 13.18
N ASP A 106 -14.81 8.64 14.14
CA ASP A 106 -13.73 8.36 15.10
C ASP A 106 -12.38 7.97 14.45
N ASP A 107 -12.02 8.65 13.35
CA ASP A 107 -10.81 8.41 12.54
C ASP A 107 -10.69 6.96 12.02
N GLN A 108 -11.76 6.16 12.12
CA GLN A 108 -11.86 4.88 11.47
C GLN A 108 -12.08 5.10 9.99
N GLN A 109 -11.18 4.51 9.22
CA GLN A 109 -11.19 4.54 7.78
C GLN A 109 -12.45 3.81 7.27
N PRO A 110 -13.42 4.53 6.70
CA PRO A 110 -14.75 3.95 6.50
C PRO A 110 -14.82 3.09 5.22
N PHE A 111 -13.73 3.03 4.44
CA PHE A 111 -13.60 2.19 3.26
C PHE A 111 -12.16 1.75 3.02
N ASN A 112 -11.99 0.57 2.43
CA ASN A 112 -10.68 -0.01 2.11
C ASN A 112 -10.65 -0.46 0.64
N VAL A 113 -10.49 0.51 -0.26
CA VAL A 113 -10.51 0.30 -1.71
C VAL A 113 -9.12 0.04 -2.29
N ILE A 114 -8.06 0.41 -1.58
CA ILE A 114 -6.66 0.09 -1.90
C ILE A 114 -6.04 -0.63 -0.72
N ARG A 115 -5.68 -1.90 -0.95
CA ARG A 115 -5.14 -2.80 0.08
C ARG A 115 -3.92 -3.57 -0.41
N ALA A 116 -3.08 -4.01 0.52
CA ALA A 116 -1.99 -4.91 0.19
C ALA A 116 -2.56 -6.27 -0.26
N ARG A 117 -2.04 -6.84 -1.35
CA ARG A 117 -2.42 -8.18 -1.82
C ARG A 117 -1.99 -9.25 -0.82
N HIS A 118 -0.82 -9.07 -0.23
CA HIS A 118 -0.20 -10.02 0.68
C HIS A 118 0.51 -9.29 1.83
N GLY A 119 0.59 -9.96 2.98
CA GLY A 119 1.28 -9.44 4.16
C GLY A 119 0.42 -8.45 4.95
N ILE A 120 1.09 -7.66 5.79
CA ILE A 120 0.44 -6.70 6.68
C ILE A 120 -0.06 -5.51 5.84
N ASP A 121 -1.33 -5.17 6.04
CA ASP A 121 -1.98 -4.03 5.40
C ASP A 121 -1.75 -2.78 6.25
N SER A 122 -0.59 -2.14 6.09
CA SER A 122 -0.18 -0.95 6.83
C SER A 122 -0.01 0.26 5.92
N SER A 123 -0.09 1.44 6.49
CA SER A 123 0.11 2.72 5.79
C SER A 123 0.98 3.64 6.65
N TRP A 124 1.58 4.64 6.00
CA TRP A 124 2.24 5.72 6.72
C TRP A 124 1.21 6.71 7.24
N GLU A 125 1.44 7.23 8.44
CA GLU A 125 0.64 8.32 8.98
C GLU A 125 0.68 9.53 8.02
N GLY A 126 -0.48 10.09 7.69
CA GLY A 126 -0.61 11.20 6.73
C GLY A 126 -0.47 10.82 5.24
N ALA A 127 -0.11 9.58 4.90
CA ALA A 127 -0.05 9.07 3.53
C ALA A 127 -0.84 7.76 3.39
N GLU A 128 -1.97 7.71 4.09
CA GLU A 128 -2.90 6.60 4.04
C GLU A 128 -3.63 6.61 2.68
N PRO A 129 -3.49 5.55 1.85
CA PRO A 129 -3.96 5.55 0.47
C PRO A 129 -5.45 5.84 0.28
N ASN A 130 -6.35 5.31 1.12
CA ASN A 130 -7.78 5.54 0.93
C ASN A 130 -8.20 6.93 1.43
N ARG A 131 -7.56 7.47 2.46
CA ARG A 131 -7.71 8.84 2.94
C ARG A 131 -7.26 9.84 1.87
N MET A 132 -6.15 9.57 1.19
CA MET A 132 -5.72 10.41 0.05
C MET A 132 -6.79 10.49 -1.04
N ILE A 133 -7.43 9.36 -1.36
CA ILE A 133 -8.51 9.29 -2.34
C ILE A 133 -9.75 10.04 -1.83
N LEU A 134 -10.12 9.83 -0.56
CA LEU A 134 -11.24 10.55 0.07
C LEU A 134 -11.04 12.06 0.00
N ASP A 135 -9.85 12.52 0.38
CA ASP A 135 -9.49 13.92 0.43
C ASP A 135 -9.54 14.53 -0.97
N TYR A 136 -9.08 13.80 -2.00
CA TYR A 136 -9.21 14.22 -3.39
C TYR A 136 -10.69 14.39 -3.81
N LEU A 137 -11.51 13.36 -3.56
CA LEU A 137 -12.92 13.37 -3.96
C LEU A 137 -13.73 14.47 -3.25
N ARG A 138 -13.43 14.73 -1.97
CA ARG A 138 -14.06 15.80 -1.18
C ARG A 138 -13.58 17.20 -1.57
N GLN A 139 -12.33 17.35 -2.01
CA GLN A 139 -11.86 18.64 -2.52
C GLN A 139 -12.55 19.03 -3.83
N ARG A 140 -12.94 18.04 -4.64
CA ARG A 140 -13.70 18.31 -5.87
C ARG A 140 -15.18 18.51 -5.63
N SER A 141 -15.81 17.69 -4.78
CA SER A 141 -17.25 17.78 -4.51
C SER A 141 -17.52 19.15 -3.85
N PRO A 142 -18.19 20.10 -4.54
CA PRO A 142 -18.49 21.38 -3.92
C PRO A 142 -19.33 21.10 -2.68
N LYS A 143 -18.96 21.67 -1.52
CA LYS A 143 -19.89 21.73 -0.39
C LYS A 143 -21.17 22.36 -0.92
N GLU A 144 -22.25 21.60 -1.04
CA GLU A 144 -23.56 22.21 -1.24
C GLU A 144 -23.79 23.20 -0.09
N PRO A 145 -24.22 24.44 -0.40
CA PRO A 145 -24.40 25.51 0.58
C PRO A 145 -25.47 25.20 1.62
#